data_AF-A0A7J7F0P1-F1
#
_entry.id   AF-A0A7J7F0P1-F1
#
_cell.length_a   1.000
_cell.length_b   1.000
_cell.length_c   1.000
_cell.angle_alpha   90.00
_cell.angle_beta   90.00
_cell.angle_gamma   90.00
#
_symmetry.space_group_name_H-M   'P 1'
#
loop_
_entity.id
_entity.type
_entity.pdbx_description
1 polymer ?
#
loop_
_entity_poly.entity_id
_entity_poly.type
_entity_poly.pdbx_seq_one_letter_code
_entity_poly.pdbx_strand_id
1 'polypeptide(L)'
;MFHGGTNFGFINGATNFVKHNYDAVLTEAGDYTEKYFKLRKLFGSILAIPLPPLPALTPKAVYPSMRSSLYLPLWDVLQYLNEPVISNIPVNMENLPINNGNGQSYGLVLYETSICSGGQLHADVHDTAQVGVSMLSTEECQLLRILVENQGRVNFSWKIQNQRKGLTGSVTINNVPLEGFTIYSLEMKMSFFKRLRSATWRPVPNSYSGPAFYLATLKAGSSPKDTFLRLLIILFEKIKSGSDIETTDQPKL
;
A
#
# COMPACT_ATOMS: atom_id res chain seq x y z
N MET A 1 15.41 -6.51 19.05
CA MET A 1 16.28 -5.50 18.40
C MET A 1 16.73 -4.47 19.42
N PHE A 2 17.94 -3.92 19.31
CA PHE A 2 18.32 -2.74 20.12
C PHE A 2 17.60 -1.50 19.58
N HIS A 3 17.74 -1.23 18.29
CA HIS A 3 16.93 -0.27 17.55
C HIS A 3 16.32 -0.98 16.34
N GLY A 4 15.00 -0.87 16.16
CA GLY A 4 14.27 -1.57 15.09
C GLY A 4 14.14 -0.76 13.79
N GLY A 5 13.93 0.55 13.90
CA GLY A 5 13.69 1.43 12.74
C GLY A 5 12.34 1.16 12.05
N THR A 6 12.28 1.46 10.75
CA THR A 6 11.06 1.46 9.92
C THR A 6 11.27 0.69 8.62
N ASN A 7 10.29 -0.11 8.20
CA ASN A 7 10.23 -0.65 6.85
C ASN A 7 9.58 0.37 5.91
N PHE A 8 10.36 1.17 5.21
CA PHE A 8 9.84 2.16 4.25
C PHE A 8 9.39 1.54 2.92
N GLY A 9 8.37 2.13 2.29
CA GLY A 9 7.86 1.63 1.02
C GLY A 9 7.33 0.20 1.13
N PHE A 10 7.71 -0.66 0.19
CA PHE A 10 7.22 -2.05 0.07
C PHE A 10 8.26 -3.09 0.53
N ILE A 11 9.17 -2.72 1.44
CA ILE A 11 10.24 -3.62 1.89
C ILE A 11 9.84 -4.52 3.07
N ASN A 12 8.58 -4.46 3.51
CA ASN A 12 8.13 -5.33 4.58
C ASN A 12 8.12 -6.80 4.12
N GLY A 13 8.45 -7.70 5.05
CA GLY A 13 8.14 -9.12 4.90
C GLY A 13 6.67 -9.38 5.25
N ALA A 14 6.23 -10.61 4.97
CA ALA A 14 4.94 -11.11 5.42
C ALA A 14 5.11 -12.21 6.49
N THR A 15 4.60 -11.91 7.68
CA THR A 15 4.20 -12.89 8.71
C THR A 15 2.84 -12.40 9.24
N ASN A 16 2.06 -13.20 9.99
CA ASN A 16 0.71 -12.82 10.47
C ASN A 16 0.63 -11.54 11.35
N PHE A 17 1.72 -10.78 11.53
CA PHE A 17 1.79 -9.62 12.42
C PHE A 17 2.50 -8.44 11.73
N VAL A 18 1.74 -7.40 11.37
CA VAL A 18 2.27 -6.15 10.82
C VAL A 18 2.34 -5.09 11.93
N LYS A 19 3.42 -5.12 12.73
CA LYS A 19 3.85 -3.98 13.56
C LYS A 19 5.32 -4.13 13.97
N HIS A 20 6.18 -3.22 13.50
CA HIS A 20 7.63 -3.32 13.67
C HIS A 20 8.23 -2.35 14.69
N ASN A 21 7.55 -2.11 15.81
CA ASN A 21 8.24 -1.50 16.96
C ASN A 21 9.22 -2.50 17.61
N TYR A 22 9.14 -3.80 17.25
CA TYR A 22 9.89 -4.93 17.83
C TYR A 22 9.85 -5.02 19.37
N ASP A 23 9.05 -4.17 20.01
CA ASP A 23 9.26 -3.73 21.39
C ASP A 23 10.76 -3.54 21.68
N ALA A 24 11.46 -2.80 20.80
CA ALA A 24 12.90 -2.65 20.83
C ALA A 24 13.37 -1.80 22.03
N VAL A 25 14.68 -1.78 22.28
CA VAL A 25 15.28 -1.00 23.37
C VAL A 25 15.13 0.50 23.10
N LEU A 26 15.24 0.93 21.85
CA LEU A 26 14.87 2.28 21.40
C LEU A 26 13.55 2.22 20.61
N THR A 27 12.78 3.31 20.65
CA THR A 27 11.59 3.45 19.78
C THR A 27 11.99 3.46 18.31
N GLU A 28 11.01 3.33 17.41
CA GLU A 28 11.21 3.50 15.96
C GLU A 28 11.99 4.78 15.62
N ALA A 29 11.63 5.90 16.26
CA ALA A 29 12.28 7.20 16.08
C ALA A 29 13.54 7.41 16.95
N GLY A 30 14.08 6.35 17.58
CA GLY A 30 15.33 6.39 18.32
C GLY A 30 15.23 6.91 19.75
N ASP A 31 14.02 7.10 20.30
CA ASP A 31 13.85 7.61 21.65
C ASP A 31 14.17 6.52 22.69
N TYR A 32 14.72 6.94 23.85
CA TYR A 32 15.02 6.02 24.95
C TYR A 32 13.74 5.52 25.62
N THR A 33 13.63 4.19 25.77
CA THR A 33 12.53 3.55 26.48
C THR A 33 12.91 3.24 27.93
N GLU A 34 11.94 2.84 28.75
CA GLU A 34 12.23 2.28 30.08
C GLU A 34 13.19 1.08 30.02
N LYS A 35 13.06 0.25 28.97
CA LYS A 35 13.93 -0.91 28.71
C LYS A 35 15.38 -0.48 28.49
N TYR A 36 15.61 0.62 27.78
CA TYR A 36 16.94 1.21 27.60
C TYR A 36 17.57 1.55 28.96
N PHE A 37 16.84 2.26 29.82
CA PHE A 37 17.39 2.68 31.12
C PHE A 37 17.65 1.51 32.06
N LYS A 38 16.80 0.46 32.05
CA LYS A 38 17.04 -0.78 32.81
C LYS A 38 18.32 -1.48 32.36
N LEU A 39 18.51 -1.64 31.04
CA LEU A 39 19.73 -2.25 30.50
C LEU A 39 20.97 -1.40 30.79
N ARG A 40 20.86 -0.07 30.64
CA ARG A 40 21.95 0.86 30.95
C ARG A 40 22.38 0.77 32.42
N LYS A 41 21.41 0.69 33.35
CA LYS A 41 21.70 0.50 34.79
C LYS A 41 22.41 -0.83 35.04
N LEU A 42 21.95 -1.92 34.43
CA LEU A 42 22.59 -3.24 34.54
C LEU A 42 24.04 -3.18 34.06
N PHE A 43 24.29 -2.67 32.86
CA PHE A 43 25.65 -2.55 32.33
C PHE A 43 26.54 -1.64 33.19
N GLY A 44 26.00 -0.55 33.72
CA GLY A 44 26.72 0.34 34.63
C GLY A 44 27.13 -0.33 35.95
N SER A 45 26.43 -1.38 36.37
CA SER A 45 26.80 -2.15 37.58
C SER A 45 27.87 -3.21 37.33
N ILE A 46 28.10 -3.59 36.08
CA ILE A 46 29.02 -4.67 35.68
C ILE A 46 30.34 -4.08 35.14
N LEU A 47 30.26 -2.97 34.42
CA LEU A 47 31.42 -2.36 33.77
C LEU A 47 32.26 -1.57 34.78
N ALA A 48 33.58 -1.77 34.74
CA ALA A 48 34.54 -0.99 35.51
C ALA A 48 34.74 0.45 34.98
N ILE A 49 34.18 0.75 33.81
CA ILE A 49 34.29 2.05 33.14
C ILE A 49 32.92 2.73 33.16
N PRO A 50 32.84 4.04 33.48
CA PRO A 50 31.61 4.80 33.41
C PRO A 50 31.00 4.77 32.01
N LEU A 51 29.68 4.61 31.93
CA LEU A 51 28.97 4.65 30.66
C LEU A 51 28.97 6.08 30.06
N PRO A 52 29.10 6.22 28.74
CA PRO A 52 29.15 7.53 28.08
C PRO A 52 27.84 8.29 28.26
N PRO A 53 27.85 9.64 28.31
CA PRO A 53 26.63 10.43 28.42
C PRO A 53 25.65 10.14 27.26
N LEU A 54 24.37 10.39 27.50
CA LEU A 54 23.33 10.15 26.50
C LEU A 54 23.40 11.24 25.42
N PRO A 55 23.41 10.86 24.13
CA PRO A 55 23.10 11.79 23.05
C PRO A 55 21.78 12.52 23.26
N ALA A 56 21.71 13.76 22.76
CA ALA A 56 20.46 14.51 22.76
C ALA A 56 19.43 13.85 21.83
N LEU A 57 18.17 13.82 22.26
CA LEU A 57 17.07 13.29 21.46
C LEU A 57 16.73 14.22 20.28
N THR A 58 16.25 13.63 19.19
CA THR A 58 15.76 14.42 18.06
C THR A 58 14.46 15.12 18.45
N PRO A 59 14.35 16.45 18.26
CA PRO A 59 13.13 17.17 18.57
C PRO A 59 12.02 16.75 17.60
N LYS A 60 10.81 16.56 18.13
CA LYS A 60 9.62 16.24 17.33
C LYS A 60 8.68 17.46 17.27
N ALA A 61 7.90 17.56 16.21
CA ALA A 61 6.90 18.61 16.03
C ALA A 61 5.53 18.03 15.66
N VAL A 62 4.49 18.72 16.10
CA VAL A 62 3.13 18.56 15.59
C VAL A 62 2.90 19.67 14.58
N TYR A 63 2.75 19.30 13.31
CA TYR A 63 2.38 20.25 12.27
C TYR A 63 0.87 20.37 12.14
N PRO A 64 0.35 21.47 11.56
CA PRO A 64 -1.06 21.62 11.30
C PRO A 64 -1.63 20.47 10.46
N SER A 65 -2.87 20.10 10.74
CA SER A 65 -3.58 19.10 9.94
C SER A 65 -3.72 19.58 8.50
N MET A 66 -3.55 18.65 7.56
CA MET A 66 -3.71 18.92 6.14
C MET A 66 -4.94 18.22 5.60
N ARG A 67 -5.62 18.87 4.68
CA ARG A 67 -6.65 18.25 3.85
C ARG A 67 -6.09 18.08 2.44
N SER A 68 -6.34 16.93 1.82
CA SER A 68 -6.10 16.78 0.39
C SER A 68 -7.02 17.74 -0.35
N SER A 69 -6.43 18.59 -1.18
CA SER A 69 -7.18 19.53 -2.03
C SER A 69 -7.30 18.99 -3.45
N LEU A 70 -6.37 18.12 -3.85
CA LEU A 70 -6.28 17.57 -5.18
C LEU A 70 -6.27 16.04 -5.13
N TYR A 71 -6.87 15.42 -6.14
CA TYR A 71 -6.81 13.99 -6.37
C TYR A 71 -6.60 13.67 -7.85
N LEU A 72 -6.17 12.43 -8.09
CA LEU A 72 -5.98 11.86 -9.41
C LEU A 72 -6.41 10.38 -9.37
N PRO A 73 -7.55 10.02 -10.00
CA PRO A 73 -8.00 8.64 -10.14
C PRO A 73 -6.90 7.74 -10.71
N LEU A 74 -6.76 6.51 -10.21
CA LEU A 74 -5.78 5.56 -10.74
C LEU A 74 -5.94 5.33 -12.25
N TRP A 75 -7.19 5.37 -12.74
CA TRP A 75 -7.50 5.15 -14.14
C TRP A 75 -6.94 6.26 -15.05
N ASP A 76 -6.91 7.49 -14.55
CA ASP A 76 -6.32 8.64 -15.26
C ASP A 76 -4.78 8.62 -15.18
N VAL A 77 -4.21 7.80 -14.29
CA VAL A 77 -2.77 7.62 -14.11
C VAL A 77 -2.15 6.69 -15.15
N LEU A 78 -2.94 5.79 -15.75
CA LEU A 78 -2.42 4.75 -16.63
C LEU A 78 -1.58 5.29 -17.79
N GLN A 79 -1.95 6.46 -18.34
CA GLN A 79 -1.20 7.16 -19.40
C GLN A 79 0.22 7.63 -18.97
N TYR A 80 0.50 7.70 -17.67
CA TYR A 80 1.81 8.09 -17.13
C TYR A 80 2.65 6.87 -16.69
N LEU A 81 2.12 5.66 -16.84
CA LEU A 81 2.86 4.43 -16.59
C LEU A 81 3.80 4.13 -17.76
N ASN A 82 4.66 3.13 -17.58
CA ASN A 82 5.38 2.57 -18.70
C ASN A 82 4.39 1.73 -19.54
N GLU A 83 4.78 1.39 -20.77
CA GLU A 83 3.97 0.54 -21.65
C GLU A 83 3.47 -0.71 -20.92
N PRO A 84 2.17 -1.05 -21.06
CA PRO A 84 1.63 -2.25 -20.45
C PRO A 84 2.17 -3.51 -21.14
N VAL A 85 2.15 -4.62 -20.40
CA VAL A 85 2.44 -5.93 -20.96
C VAL A 85 1.14 -6.53 -21.47
N ILE A 86 1.12 -6.96 -22.73
CA ILE A 86 -0.01 -7.69 -23.32
C ILE A 86 0.28 -9.19 -23.26
N SER A 87 -0.68 -9.98 -22.80
CA SER A 87 -0.53 -11.43 -22.66
C SER A 87 -1.87 -12.14 -22.81
N ASN A 88 -1.89 -13.32 -23.43
CA ASN A 88 -3.14 -14.09 -23.54
C ASN A 88 -3.58 -14.69 -22.20
N ILE A 89 -2.65 -14.90 -21.28
CA ILE A 89 -2.90 -15.43 -19.94
C ILE A 89 -2.47 -14.43 -18.86
N PRO A 90 -3.00 -14.52 -17.63
CA PRO A 90 -2.46 -13.76 -16.51
C PRO A 90 -0.98 -14.09 -16.30
N VAL A 91 -0.17 -13.06 -16.02
CA VAL A 91 1.26 -13.21 -15.68
C VAL A 91 1.50 -12.64 -14.30
N ASN A 92 2.05 -13.44 -13.39
CA ASN A 92 2.42 -12.98 -12.06
C ASN A 92 3.54 -11.93 -12.13
N MET A 93 3.62 -11.09 -11.10
CA MET A 93 4.51 -9.92 -11.05
C MET A 93 5.96 -10.25 -11.43
N GLU A 94 6.53 -11.34 -10.91
CA GLU A 94 7.94 -11.70 -11.11
C GLU A 94 8.27 -12.17 -12.52
N ASN A 95 7.28 -12.63 -13.28
CA ASN A 95 7.49 -13.15 -14.65
C ASN A 95 7.14 -12.12 -15.73
N LEU A 96 6.76 -10.90 -15.34
CA LEU A 96 6.52 -9.83 -16.31
C LEU A 96 7.82 -9.53 -17.08
N PRO A 97 7.77 -9.35 -18.42
CA PRO A 97 8.94 -9.06 -19.25
C PRO A 97 9.36 -7.58 -19.14
N ILE A 98 9.52 -7.10 -17.91
CA ILE A 98 9.93 -5.73 -17.57
C ILE A 98 11.24 -5.76 -16.78
N ASN A 99 11.82 -4.58 -16.51
CA ASN A 99 13.04 -4.45 -15.70
C ASN A 99 14.18 -5.38 -16.19
N ASN A 100 14.42 -5.41 -17.51
CA ASN A 100 15.40 -6.29 -18.16
C ASN A 100 15.18 -7.79 -17.86
N GLY A 101 13.91 -8.23 -17.84
CA GLY A 101 13.53 -9.62 -17.61
C GLY A 101 13.47 -10.03 -16.13
N ASN A 102 13.65 -9.11 -15.18
CA ASN A 102 13.56 -9.41 -13.74
C ASN A 102 12.15 -9.27 -13.16
N GLY A 103 11.17 -8.87 -13.98
CA GLY A 103 9.79 -8.68 -13.54
C GLY A 103 9.61 -7.53 -12.55
N GLN A 104 8.45 -7.53 -11.91
CA GLN A 104 8.04 -6.54 -10.93
C GLN A 104 8.28 -7.05 -9.51
N SER A 105 9.15 -6.39 -8.76
CA SER A 105 9.47 -6.80 -7.39
C SER A 105 8.41 -6.35 -6.37
N TYR A 106 7.88 -5.13 -6.49
CA TYR A 106 7.09 -4.49 -5.44
C TYR A 106 5.92 -3.65 -5.98
N GLY A 107 5.06 -3.20 -5.08
CA GLY A 107 3.97 -2.28 -5.41
C GLY A 107 2.69 -3.02 -5.81
N LEU A 108 1.97 -2.44 -6.77
CA LEU A 108 0.70 -2.96 -7.26
C LEU A 108 0.81 -3.35 -8.73
N VAL A 109 -0.07 -4.23 -9.18
CA VAL A 109 -0.21 -4.60 -10.60
C VAL A 109 -1.68 -4.55 -10.96
N LEU A 110 -2.02 -3.93 -12.08
CA LEU A 110 -3.39 -3.88 -12.61
C LEU A 110 -3.49 -4.82 -13.80
N TYR A 111 -4.45 -5.73 -13.75
CA TYR A 111 -4.83 -6.58 -14.87
C TYR A 111 -6.15 -6.10 -15.45
N GLU A 112 -6.19 -5.88 -16.76
CA GLU A 112 -7.40 -5.54 -17.49
C GLU A 112 -7.69 -6.59 -18.55
N THR A 113 -8.96 -6.98 -18.71
CA THR A 113 -9.43 -7.85 -19.80
C THR A 113 -10.90 -7.51 -20.12
N SER A 114 -11.36 -7.84 -21.32
CA SER A 114 -12.75 -7.64 -21.74
C SER A 114 -13.60 -8.85 -21.37
N ILE A 115 -14.81 -8.61 -20.86
CA ILE A 115 -15.78 -9.64 -20.51
C ILE A 115 -17.11 -9.35 -21.21
N CYS A 116 -17.62 -10.30 -21.98
CA CYS A 116 -18.88 -10.15 -22.74
C CYS A 116 -20.05 -10.91 -22.11
N SER A 117 -19.81 -11.56 -20.98
CA SER A 117 -20.84 -12.30 -20.23
C SER A 117 -20.65 -12.12 -18.73
N GLY A 118 -21.77 -12.12 -18.00
CA GLY A 118 -21.77 -12.08 -16.55
C GLY A 118 -21.59 -13.48 -15.93
N GLY A 119 -21.18 -13.51 -14.67
CA GLY A 119 -21.03 -14.76 -13.94
C GLY A 119 -20.21 -14.63 -12.66
N GLN A 120 -19.86 -15.78 -12.09
CA GLN A 120 -18.97 -15.84 -10.94
C GLN A 120 -17.52 -15.76 -11.37
N LEU A 121 -16.84 -14.69 -10.97
CA LEU A 121 -15.39 -14.50 -11.17
C LEU A 121 -14.60 -15.33 -10.15
N HIS A 122 -13.64 -16.11 -10.64
CA HIS A 122 -12.66 -16.83 -9.82
C HIS A 122 -11.24 -16.51 -10.27
N ALA A 123 -10.34 -16.27 -9.32
CA ALA A 123 -8.95 -15.91 -9.57
C ALA A 123 -8.04 -16.25 -8.38
N ASP A 124 -6.83 -16.75 -8.66
CA ASP A 124 -5.78 -16.99 -7.66
C ASP A 124 -4.96 -15.71 -7.41
N VAL A 125 -5.38 -14.94 -6.40
CA VAL A 125 -4.86 -13.61 -6.08
C VAL A 125 -3.86 -13.65 -4.93
N HIS A 126 -2.64 -13.14 -5.16
CA HIS A 126 -1.62 -12.99 -4.13
C HIS A 126 -1.16 -11.51 -4.05
N ASP A 127 -1.56 -10.69 -3.06
CA ASP A 127 -2.25 -11.07 -1.81
C ASP A 127 -3.69 -10.55 -1.71
N THR A 128 -3.94 -9.31 -2.09
CA THR A 128 -5.28 -8.69 -2.03
C THR A 128 -5.60 -8.05 -3.37
N ALA A 129 -6.84 -8.21 -3.83
CA ALA A 129 -7.33 -7.56 -5.05
C ALA A 129 -8.52 -6.63 -4.79
N GLN A 130 -8.55 -5.53 -5.52
CA GLN A 130 -9.75 -4.74 -5.75
C GLN A 130 -10.24 -5.02 -7.18
N VAL A 131 -11.50 -5.40 -7.30
CA VAL A 131 -12.13 -5.72 -8.59
C VAL A 131 -13.12 -4.62 -8.94
N GLY A 132 -13.05 -4.15 -10.18
CA GLY A 132 -13.97 -3.17 -10.73
C GLY A 132 -14.34 -3.52 -12.16
N VAL A 133 -15.54 -3.11 -12.57
CA VAL A 133 -16.02 -3.29 -13.94
C VAL A 133 -16.47 -1.93 -14.46
N SER A 134 -16.08 -1.58 -15.70
CA SER A 134 -16.53 -0.35 -16.36
C SER A 134 -17.00 -0.64 -17.77
N MET A 135 -18.05 0.04 -18.22
CA MET A 135 -18.56 -0.11 -19.59
C MET A 135 -17.55 0.49 -20.58
N LEU A 136 -17.22 -0.28 -21.62
CA LEU A 136 -16.55 0.27 -22.79
C LEU A 136 -17.61 1.01 -23.61
N SER A 137 -17.31 2.25 -24.01
CA SER A 137 -18.26 3.25 -24.51
C SER A 137 -19.16 2.84 -25.68
N THR A 138 -18.91 1.68 -26.31
CA THR A 138 -19.57 1.25 -27.55
C THR A 138 -19.78 -0.26 -27.69
N GLU A 139 -19.57 -1.08 -26.64
CA GLU A 139 -19.64 -2.55 -26.79
C GLU A 139 -20.60 -3.24 -25.81
N GLU A 140 -21.11 -4.43 -26.22
CA GLU A 140 -21.80 -5.37 -25.33
C GLU A 140 -20.87 -5.89 -24.21
N CYS A 141 -19.55 -5.75 -24.38
CA CYS A 141 -18.53 -6.20 -23.45
C CYS A 141 -18.10 -5.10 -22.47
N GLN A 142 -17.77 -5.51 -21.25
CA GLN A 142 -17.30 -4.65 -20.17
C GLN A 142 -15.81 -4.86 -19.92
N LEU A 143 -15.12 -3.81 -19.46
CA LEU A 143 -13.73 -3.91 -19.04
C LEU A 143 -13.67 -4.37 -17.58
N LEU A 144 -13.16 -5.58 -17.35
CA LEU A 144 -12.82 -6.09 -16.03
C LEU A 144 -11.44 -5.58 -15.61
N ARG A 145 -11.36 -4.99 -14.42
CA ARG A 145 -10.13 -4.50 -13.80
C ARG A 145 -9.88 -5.22 -12.48
N ILE A 146 -8.69 -5.79 -12.34
CA ILE A 146 -8.24 -6.46 -11.11
C ILE A 146 -6.94 -5.80 -10.67
N LEU A 147 -7.01 -4.91 -9.67
CA LEU A 147 -5.86 -4.27 -9.06
C LEU A 147 -5.36 -5.13 -7.90
N VAL A 148 -4.18 -5.73 -8.03
CA VAL A 148 -3.57 -6.59 -7.01
C VAL A 148 -2.45 -5.84 -6.28
N GLU A 149 -2.48 -5.91 -4.95
CA GLU A 149 -1.41 -5.40 -4.07
C GLU A 149 -0.52 -6.55 -3.59
N ASN A 150 0.79 -6.38 -3.74
CA ASN A 150 1.79 -7.20 -3.06
C ASN A 150 2.01 -6.66 -1.65
N GLN A 151 1.51 -7.37 -0.64
CA GLN A 151 1.55 -6.95 0.77
C GLN A 151 2.82 -7.44 1.50
N GLY A 152 3.83 -7.87 0.74
CA GLY A 152 5.09 -8.39 1.25
C GLY A 152 5.23 -9.88 0.99
N ARG A 153 6.46 -10.32 0.69
CA ARG A 153 6.76 -11.75 0.55
C ARG A 153 7.08 -12.35 1.91
N VAL A 154 6.64 -13.59 2.12
CA VAL A 154 7.07 -14.36 3.30
C VAL A 154 8.60 -14.39 3.32
N ASN A 155 9.19 -14.06 4.47
CA ASN A 155 10.63 -13.91 4.67
C ASN A 155 11.20 -14.95 5.65
N PHE A 156 10.38 -15.89 6.10
CA PHE A 156 10.75 -16.98 7.00
C PHE A 156 9.90 -18.21 6.69
N SER A 157 10.47 -19.41 6.77
CA SER A 157 9.90 -20.73 6.41
C SER A 157 10.18 -21.24 4.99
N TRP A 158 9.85 -22.52 4.76
CA TRP A 158 9.94 -23.17 3.45
C TRP A 158 9.02 -22.54 2.39
N LYS A 159 8.00 -21.77 2.80
CA LYS A 159 7.04 -21.12 1.88
C LYS A 159 7.66 -20.00 1.04
N ILE A 160 8.88 -19.53 1.38
CA ILE A 160 9.59 -18.45 0.66
C ILE A 160 9.71 -18.78 -0.84
N GLN A 161 9.93 -20.05 -1.19
CA GLN A 161 10.13 -20.48 -2.58
C GLN A 161 8.90 -20.23 -3.49
N ASN A 162 7.70 -20.17 -2.90
CA ASN A 162 6.43 -20.09 -3.63
C ASN A 162 5.74 -18.72 -3.49
N GLN A 163 6.49 -17.68 -3.12
CA GLN A 163 5.96 -16.33 -2.89
C GLN A 163 5.84 -15.49 -4.18
N ARG A 164 5.19 -16.06 -5.20
CA ARG A 164 4.77 -15.30 -6.38
C ARG A 164 3.60 -14.38 -6.04
N LYS A 165 3.55 -13.21 -6.69
CA LYS A 165 2.59 -12.13 -6.40
C LYS A 165 1.85 -11.70 -7.64
N GLY A 166 0.71 -11.03 -7.49
CA GLY A 166 -0.21 -10.74 -8.58
C GLY A 166 -1.21 -11.88 -8.79
N LEU A 167 -1.59 -12.12 -10.04
CA LEU A 167 -2.38 -13.28 -10.42
C LEU A 167 -1.46 -14.45 -10.71
N THR A 168 -1.62 -15.56 -9.98
CA THR A 168 -0.71 -16.72 -10.03
C THR A 168 -1.29 -17.93 -10.76
N GLY A 169 -2.58 -17.88 -11.08
CA GLY A 169 -3.32 -18.91 -11.81
C GLY A 169 -4.23 -18.29 -12.87
N SER A 170 -5.08 -19.12 -13.48
CA SER A 170 -6.07 -18.65 -14.43
C SER A 170 -7.14 -17.79 -13.75
N VAL A 171 -7.69 -16.86 -14.50
CA VAL A 171 -8.89 -16.11 -14.12
C VAL A 171 -10.04 -16.69 -14.92
N THR A 172 -11.16 -16.98 -14.28
CA THR A 172 -12.30 -17.59 -14.96
C THR A 172 -13.61 -16.90 -14.61
N ILE A 173 -14.58 -16.92 -15.53
CA ILE A 173 -15.99 -16.61 -15.27
C ILE A 173 -16.78 -17.88 -15.51
N ASN A 174 -17.52 -18.36 -14.51
CA ASN A 174 -18.27 -19.63 -14.59
C ASN A 174 -17.40 -20.81 -15.07
N ASN A 175 -16.15 -20.88 -14.59
CA ASN A 175 -15.13 -21.85 -14.99
C ASN A 175 -14.62 -21.75 -16.45
N VAL A 176 -15.03 -20.72 -17.20
CA VAL A 176 -14.46 -20.43 -18.52
C VAL A 176 -13.26 -19.48 -18.35
N PRO A 177 -12.04 -19.87 -18.79
CA PRO A 177 -10.86 -19.01 -18.71
C PRO A 177 -11.06 -17.70 -19.46
N LEU A 178 -10.68 -16.60 -18.82
CA LEU A 178 -10.50 -15.30 -19.46
C LEU A 178 -9.13 -15.24 -20.13
N GLU A 179 -9.07 -14.52 -21.24
CA GLU A 179 -7.86 -14.35 -22.04
C GLU A 179 -7.63 -12.86 -22.37
N GLY A 180 -6.56 -12.54 -23.10
CA GLY A 180 -6.31 -11.19 -23.61
C GLY A 180 -6.14 -10.12 -22.52
N PHE A 181 -5.16 -10.30 -21.65
CA PHE A 181 -4.84 -9.38 -20.56
C PHE A 181 -3.91 -8.24 -21.00
N THR A 182 -4.27 -7.03 -20.57
CA THR A 182 -3.40 -5.86 -20.52
C THR A 182 -2.95 -5.66 -19.08
N ILE A 183 -1.65 -5.67 -18.83
CA ILE A 183 -1.07 -5.72 -17.49
C ILE A 183 -0.21 -4.49 -17.25
N TYR A 184 -0.60 -3.66 -16.27
CA TYR A 184 0.11 -2.44 -15.88
C TYR A 184 0.90 -2.65 -14.60
N SER A 185 2.19 -2.38 -14.65
CA SER A 185 3.09 -2.44 -13.48
C SER A 185 3.09 -1.10 -12.74
N LEU A 186 2.76 -1.11 -11.44
CA LEU A 186 2.75 0.06 -10.56
C LEU A 186 3.74 -0.10 -9.41
N GLU A 187 5.04 0.00 -9.73
CA GLU A 187 6.15 -0.13 -8.77
C GLU A 187 6.29 1.05 -7.81
N MET A 188 5.58 2.17 -8.05
CA MET A 188 5.69 3.42 -7.30
C MET A 188 7.14 3.94 -7.20
N LYS A 189 7.94 3.74 -8.26
CA LYS A 189 9.31 4.28 -8.35
C LYS A 189 9.28 5.81 -8.43
N MET A 190 10.36 6.46 -8.01
CA MET A 190 10.47 7.92 -8.09
C MET A 190 10.37 8.47 -9.52
N SER A 191 10.78 7.70 -10.54
CA SER A 191 10.58 8.05 -11.94
C SER A 191 9.10 8.20 -12.30
N PHE A 192 8.24 7.31 -11.80
CA PHE A 192 6.79 7.43 -11.95
C PHE A 192 6.26 8.69 -11.28
N PHE A 193 6.64 8.95 -10.02
CA PHE A 193 6.19 10.17 -9.32
C PHE A 193 6.69 11.46 -9.98
N LYS A 194 7.86 11.46 -10.62
CA LYS A 194 8.34 12.60 -11.41
C LYS A 194 7.41 12.89 -12.60
N ARG A 195 6.92 11.87 -13.30
CA ARG A 195 5.91 12.03 -14.37
C ARG A 195 4.54 12.46 -13.82
N LEU A 196 4.15 11.94 -12.66
CA LEU A 196 2.89 12.28 -12.02
C LEU A 196 2.80 13.76 -11.60
N ARG A 197 3.94 14.44 -11.42
CA ARG A 197 3.98 15.89 -11.13
C ARG A 197 3.43 16.74 -12.28
N SER A 198 3.52 16.27 -13.53
CA SER A 198 2.94 16.95 -14.68
C SER A 198 1.52 16.48 -15.02
N ALA A 199 0.94 15.59 -14.20
CA ALA A 199 -0.42 15.12 -14.43
C ALA A 199 -1.46 16.21 -14.15
N THR A 200 -2.63 16.07 -14.76
CA THR A 200 -3.76 16.97 -14.51
C THR A 200 -4.49 16.58 -13.23
N TRP A 201 -4.05 17.13 -12.10
CA TRP A 201 -4.71 16.97 -10.81
C TRP A 201 -6.04 17.74 -10.77
N ARG A 202 -7.07 17.12 -10.17
CA ARG A 202 -8.42 17.69 -10.06
C ARG A 202 -8.77 17.97 -8.61
N PRO A 203 -9.68 18.90 -8.30
CA PRO A 203 -10.21 19.06 -6.95
C PRO A 203 -10.80 17.75 -6.41
N VAL A 204 -10.56 17.44 -5.13
CA VAL A 204 -11.15 16.26 -4.48
C VAL A 204 -12.69 16.36 -4.52
N PRO A 205 -13.40 15.36 -5.05
CA PRO A 205 -14.87 15.37 -5.11
C PRO A 205 -15.47 15.03 -3.76
N ASN A 206 -16.77 15.31 -3.58
CA ASN A 206 -17.51 14.93 -2.37
C ASN A 206 -17.54 13.40 -2.15
N SER A 207 -17.57 12.64 -3.24
CA SER A 207 -17.55 11.18 -3.22
C SER A 207 -16.77 10.66 -4.42
N TYR A 208 -15.89 9.70 -4.18
CA TYR A 208 -15.22 8.93 -5.22
C TYR A 208 -15.11 7.48 -4.77
N SER A 209 -15.47 6.55 -5.65
CA SER A 209 -15.32 5.13 -5.43
C SER A 209 -14.21 4.61 -6.34
N GLY A 210 -13.12 4.16 -5.73
CA GLY A 210 -11.98 3.58 -6.43
C GLY A 210 -10.63 4.01 -5.86
N PRO A 211 -9.54 3.42 -6.36
CA PRO A 211 -8.18 3.83 -6.01
C PRO A 211 -7.83 5.17 -6.65
N ALA A 212 -7.28 6.09 -5.86
CA ALA A 212 -6.80 7.38 -6.32
C ALA A 212 -5.59 7.85 -5.53
N PHE A 213 -4.78 8.71 -6.16
CA PHE A 213 -3.74 9.47 -5.49
C PHE A 213 -4.33 10.77 -4.96
N TYR A 214 -3.89 11.17 -3.77
CA TYR A 214 -4.29 12.42 -3.14
C TYR A 214 -3.05 13.28 -2.89
N LEU A 215 -3.17 14.57 -3.17
CA LEU A 215 -2.09 15.54 -2.98
C LEU A 215 -2.52 16.59 -1.96
N ALA A 216 -1.63 16.82 -0.99
CA ALA A 216 -1.74 17.85 0.03
C ALA A 216 -0.36 18.50 0.22
N THR A 217 -0.34 19.77 0.65
CA THR A 217 0.89 20.52 0.87
C THR A 217 1.07 20.83 2.36
N LEU A 218 2.16 20.33 2.93
CA LEU A 218 2.59 20.69 4.29
C LEU A 218 3.55 21.87 4.26
N LYS A 219 3.29 22.92 5.04
CA LYS A 219 4.27 23.98 5.30
C LYS A 219 4.98 23.71 6.62
N ALA A 220 6.23 23.21 6.55
CA ALA A 220 7.01 22.81 7.71
C ALA A 220 7.93 23.91 8.29
N GLY A 221 7.95 25.10 7.69
CA GLY A 221 8.87 26.17 8.08
C GLY A 221 10.32 25.92 7.64
N SER A 222 11.26 26.73 8.15
CA SER A 222 12.68 26.69 7.78
C SER A 222 13.50 25.63 8.53
N SER A 223 12.96 25.06 9.61
CA SER A 223 13.63 24.04 10.42
C SER A 223 12.68 22.88 10.69
N PRO A 224 12.52 21.94 9.73
CA PRO A 224 11.67 20.79 9.91
C PRO A 224 12.23 19.84 10.98
N LYS A 225 11.32 19.35 11.81
CA LYS A 225 11.51 18.37 12.88
C LYS A 225 10.77 17.07 12.56
N ASP A 226 11.17 15.98 13.22
CA ASP A 226 10.52 14.68 13.13
C ASP A 226 9.04 14.79 13.49
N THR A 227 8.20 14.03 12.80
CA THR A 227 6.76 13.98 13.06
C THR A 227 6.20 12.63 12.61
N PHE A 228 4.96 12.35 12.99
CA PHE A 228 4.25 11.14 12.59
C PHE A 228 2.99 11.51 11.81
N LEU A 229 2.82 10.90 10.64
CA LEU A 229 1.61 11.08 9.85
C LEU A 229 0.50 10.19 10.42
N ARG A 230 -0.56 10.83 10.92
CA ARG A 230 -1.80 10.13 11.27
C ARG A 230 -2.79 10.24 10.10
N LEU A 231 -3.12 9.10 9.50
CA LEU A 231 -4.18 9.02 8.51
C LEU A 231 -5.52 8.81 9.23
N LEU A 232 -6.37 9.84 9.23
CA LEU A 232 -7.75 9.73 9.71
C LEU A 232 -8.61 9.24 8.54
N ILE A 233 -8.85 7.94 8.48
CA ILE A 233 -9.84 7.38 7.56
C ILE A 233 -11.21 7.61 8.21
N ILE A 234 -11.93 8.62 7.74
CA ILE A 234 -13.36 8.75 8.02
C ILE A 234 -14.05 7.78 7.07
N LEU A 235 -14.26 6.54 7.52
CA LEU A 235 -15.15 5.61 6.84
C LEU A 235 -16.57 6.19 6.95
N PHE A 236 -17.07 6.78 5.86
CA PHE A 236 -18.52 6.81 5.65
C PHE A 236 -18.95 5.34 5.54
N GLU A 237 -19.84 4.92 6.44
CA GLU A 237 -20.17 3.52 6.73
C GLU A 237 -20.34 2.67 5.47
N LYS A 238 -19.61 1.54 5.43
CA LYS A 238 -20.07 0.37 4.69
C LYS A 238 -21.35 -0.08 5.38
N ILE A 239 -22.50 0.11 4.71
CA ILE A 239 -23.72 -0.61 5.04
C ILE A 239 -23.36 -2.11 5.00
N LYS A 240 -23.25 -2.71 6.19
CA LYS A 240 -23.19 -4.16 6.32
C LYS A 240 -24.58 -4.67 5.97
N SER A 241 -24.64 -5.57 4.99
CA SER A 241 -25.79 -6.45 4.78
C SER A 241 -26.15 -7.12 6.11
N GLY A 242 -27.36 -6.83 6.62
CA GLY A 242 -28.02 -7.56 7.70
C GLY A 242 -27.84 -6.97 9.09
N SER A 243 -28.61 -5.94 9.44
CA SER A 243 -29.22 -5.74 10.77
C SER A 243 -30.22 -4.59 10.71
N ASP A 244 -31.38 -4.79 11.34
CA ASP A 244 -32.48 -3.84 11.41
C ASP A 244 -32.10 -2.54 12.11
N ILE A 245 -32.70 -1.45 11.64
CA ILE A 245 -32.51 -0.08 12.10
C ILE A 245 -33.41 0.15 13.33
N GLU A 246 -32.82 0.34 14.50
CA GLU A 246 -33.44 1.09 15.59
C GLU A 246 -32.66 2.40 15.79
N THR A 247 -33.28 3.50 15.40
CA THR A 247 -32.79 4.86 15.62
C THR A 247 -33.09 5.30 17.05
N THR A 248 -32.07 5.67 17.81
CA THR A 248 -32.24 6.64 18.91
C THR A 248 -31.12 7.67 18.89
N ASP A 249 -31.54 8.91 18.71
CA ASP A 249 -30.80 10.16 18.81
C ASP A 249 -30.12 10.36 20.18
N GLN A 250 -28.87 10.82 20.16
CA GLN A 250 -28.37 12.08 20.75
C GLN A 250 -26.93 12.00 21.30
N PRO A 251 -26.16 13.09 21.19
CA PRO A 251 -24.78 13.15 21.65
C PRO A 251 -24.69 13.48 23.14
N LYS A 252 -23.68 12.94 23.83
CA LYS A 252 -23.20 13.49 25.11
C LYS A 252 -21.70 13.75 25.04
N LEU A 253 -21.36 14.94 25.55
CA LEU A 253 -20.08 15.64 25.67
C LEU A 253 -18.80 14.78 25.58
#